data_AF-A0A497E7F9-F1
#
_entry.id   AF-A0A497E7F9-F1
#
_cell.length_a   1.000
_cell.length_b   1.000
_cell.length_c   1.000
_cell.angle_alpha   90.00
_cell.angle_beta   90.00
_cell.angle_gamma   90.00
#
_symmetry.space_group_name_H-M   'P 1'
#
loop_
_entity.id
_entity.type
_entity.pdbx_description
1 polymer ?
#
loop_
_entity_poly.entity_id
_entity_poly.type
_entity_poly.pdbx_seq_one_letter_code
_entity_poly.pdbx_strand_id
1 'polypeptide(L)'
;MRNRCSPIALLCVFFAGVVSAATPDDGSVLPFPAPENLSVAKETLAESTLAKRTSVSHLAEDAPNILVILIDDVGFGVAETFGGEVHTPTLTRLADEGIVYNQFHTTSICSPTRASLLTGRNHTRVGSGTIAERAVNWDGYTGIIPKSSATLAEVLKEYGYNTSAFGKWHNTPATQTTAMGPKDKWPNGYGFEYFYGFLAGETSQYEPRLVENYNYVEPPVDETYHLTEDLTRKALAWVDRHQAFSPDKPFLMYWAPGAAHGPHHIFKEWADKYKGAFDDGWDAYRVRTYKRQLEMGVIPEGTELTPRDPTMPSWDSIPEDQRAFQRRLMEIFAGFVEHTDHQVGELLEGLEQRGLKDNTLVI
;
A
#
# COMPACT_ATOMS: atom_id res chain seq x y z
N MET A 1 -28.32 46.89 63.62
CA MET A 1 -27.36 47.42 62.63
C MET A 1 -26.55 46.22 62.12
N ARG A 2 -26.49 45.81 60.86
CA ARG A 2 -26.92 46.31 59.55
C ARG A 2 -27.39 45.10 58.71
N ASN A 3 -28.44 45.32 57.93
CA ASN A 3 -28.93 44.46 56.84
C ASN A 3 -27.82 44.03 55.89
N ARG A 4 -27.88 42.78 55.36
CA ARG A 4 -27.61 42.51 53.95
C ARG A 4 -28.51 41.40 53.41
N CYS A 5 -29.20 41.77 52.34
CA CYS A 5 -30.13 40.98 51.55
C CYS A 5 -29.44 39.80 50.86
N SER A 6 -30.21 38.72 50.71
CA SER A 6 -29.96 37.60 49.81
C SER A 6 -30.19 38.02 48.35
N PRO A 7 -29.40 37.55 47.39
CA PRO A 7 -29.84 37.38 46.02
C PRO A 7 -30.01 35.88 45.74
N ILE A 8 -31.26 35.44 45.59
CA ILE A 8 -31.57 34.17 44.93
C ILE A 8 -31.27 34.39 43.46
N ALA A 9 -30.11 33.90 42.99
CA ALA A 9 -29.81 33.80 41.58
C ALA A 9 -30.63 32.65 40.99
N LEU A 10 -31.68 32.98 40.25
CA LEU A 10 -32.45 32.01 39.47
C LEU A 10 -31.55 31.52 38.32
N LEU A 11 -30.99 30.32 38.46
CA LEU A 11 -30.20 29.68 37.41
C LEU A 11 -31.17 29.15 36.34
N CYS A 12 -31.49 29.96 35.33
CA CYS A 12 -32.19 29.49 34.14
C CYS A 12 -31.27 28.57 33.34
N VAL A 13 -31.42 27.26 33.56
CA VAL A 13 -30.83 26.24 32.69
C VAL A 13 -31.62 26.25 31.38
N PHE A 14 -31.10 26.94 30.37
CA PHE A 14 -31.54 26.74 29.00
C PHE A 14 -31.08 25.36 28.55
N PHE A 15 -32.01 24.38 28.53
CA PHE A 15 -31.84 23.18 27.73
C PHE A 15 -31.93 23.62 26.25
N ALA A 16 -30.79 24.02 25.69
CA ALA A 16 -30.64 24.02 24.24
C ALA A 16 -30.67 22.54 23.81
N GLY A 17 -31.85 22.07 23.41
CA GLY A 17 -31.99 20.79 22.74
C GLY A 17 -31.09 20.82 21.51
N VAL A 18 -29.97 20.10 21.57
CA VAL A 18 -29.13 19.87 20.40
C VAL A 18 -29.97 18.97 19.49
N VAL A 19 -30.63 19.57 18.51
CA VAL A 19 -31.22 18.82 17.41
C VAL A 19 -30.04 18.27 16.62
N SER A 20 -29.66 17.03 16.91
CA SER A 20 -28.70 16.30 16.09
C SER A 20 -29.34 16.13 14.72
N ALA A 21 -28.79 16.81 13.71
CA ALA A 21 -29.17 16.54 12.32
C ALA A 21 -28.93 15.05 12.03
N ALA A 22 -29.85 14.41 11.31
CA ALA A 22 -29.66 13.04 10.87
C ALA A 22 -28.42 12.98 9.96
N THR A 23 -27.56 11.98 10.17
CA THR A 23 -26.40 11.74 9.31
C THR A 23 -26.90 11.46 7.88
N PRO A 24 -26.35 12.12 6.85
CA PRO A 24 -26.70 11.83 5.46
C PRO A 24 -26.38 10.39 5.07
N ASP A 25 -27.18 9.82 4.17
CA ASP A 25 -26.99 8.48 3.58
C ASP A 25 -26.39 8.53 2.16
N ASP A 26 -25.88 9.70 1.76
CA ASP A 26 -25.31 9.97 0.43
C ASP A 26 -23.80 9.71 0.36
N GLY A 27 -23.21 9.12 1.42
CA GLY A 27 -21.78 8.83 1.51
C GLY A 27 -20.89 10.05 1.77
N SER A 28 -21.46 11.25 1.97
CA SER A 28 -20.70 12.46 2.35
C SER A 28 -20.12 12.38 3.78
N VAL A 29 -20.70 11.52 4.62
CA VAL A 29 -20.25 11.22 5.98
C VAL A 29 -20.32 9.70 6.19
N LEU A 30 -19.28 9.12 6.77
CA LEU A 30 -19.20 7.70 7.11
C LEU A 30 -18.93 7.53 8.62
N PRO A 31 -19.38 6.43 9.26
CA PRO A 31 -20.15 5.32 8.69
C PRO A 31 -21.56 5.73 8.24
N PHE A 32 -22.18 4.95 7.35
CA PHE A 32 -23.58 5.13 6.98
C PHE A 32 -24.49 5.04 8.22
N PRO A 33 -25.66 5.71 8.22
CA PRO A 33 -26.61 5.63 9.32
C PRO A 33 -26.97 4.17 9.63
N ALA A 34 -27.03 3.82 10.92
CA ALA A 34 -27.45 2.48 11.31
C ALA A 34 -28.87 2.20 10.77
N PRO A 35 -29.11 1.03 10.15
CA PRO A 35 -30.43 0.70 9.66
C PRO A 35 -31.42 0.64 10.83
N GLU A 36 -32.64 1.09 10.58
CA GLU A 36 -33.69 1.09 11.60
C GLU A 36 -33.96 -0.33 12.10
N ASN A 37 -34.00 -0.51 13.42
CA ASN A 37 -34.34 -1.81 14.00
C ASN A 37 -35.85 -2.00 14.02
N LEU A 38 -36.36 -2.70 13.01
CA LEU A 38 -37.78 -3.00 12.87
C LEU A 38 -38.28 -4.13 13.78
N SER A 39 -37.41 -4.77 14.57
CA SER A 39 -37.80 -5.84 15.50
C SER A 39 -38.33 -5.26 16.82
N VAL A 40 -39.42 -5.83 17.33
CA VAL A 40 -40.02 -5.45 18.63
C VAL A 40 -39.94 -6.63 19.59
N ALA A 41 -39.17 -6.49 20.67
CA ALA A 41 -39.14 -7.46 21.76
C ALA A 41 -40.25 -7.18 22.77
N LYS A 42 -40.97 -8.23 23.22
CA LYS A 42 -41.98 -8.19 24.28
C LYS A 42 -41.65 -9.21 25.39
N GLU A 43 -42.51 -9.35 26.40
CA GLU A 43 -42.27 -10.22 27.56
C GLU A 43 -42.06 -11.69 27.16
N THR A 44 -42.74 -12.16 26.11
CA THR A 44 -42.53 -13.48 25.55
C THR A 44 -42.07 -13.44 24.09
N LEU A 45 -41.38 -14.50 23.66
CA LEU A 45 -40.98 -14.66 22.25
C LEU A 45 -42.19 -14.69 21.32
N ALA A 46 -43.31 -15.27 21.77
CA ALA A 46 -44.56 -15.35 21.01
C ALA A 46 -45.20 -13.98 20.75
N GLU A 47 -44.95 -13.01 21.63
CA GLU A 47 -45.47 -11.65 21.54
C GLU A 47 -44.50 -10.69 20.82
N SER A 48 -43.26 -11.14 20.63
CA SER A 48 -42.19 -10.41 19.95
C SER A 48 -42.31 -10.54 18.44
N THR A 49 -41.83 -9.53 17.71
CA THR A 49 -41.72 -9.56 16.25
C THR A 49 -40.26 -9.43 15.87
N LEU A 50 -39.76 -10.41 15.12
CA LEU A 50 -38.43 -10.38 14.54
C LEU A 50 -38.55 -9.95 13.09
N ALA A 51 -38.06 -8.76 12.78
CA ALA A 51 -37.91 -8.31 11.40
C ALA A 51 -36.52 -8.70 10.90
N LYS A 52 -36.44 -9.16 9.64
CA LYS A 52 -35.14 -9.39 8.99
C LYS A 52 -34.45 -8.03 8.87
N ARG A 53 -33.23 -7.91 9.38
CA ARG A 53 -32.38 -6.75 9.07
C ARG A 53 -32.08 -6.76 7.57
N THR A 54 -32.54 -5.74 6.86
CA THR A 54 -32.15 -5.48 5.49
C THR A 54 -30.89 -4.61 5.52
N SER A 55 -29.76 -5.14 5.04
CA SER A 55 -28.59 -4.34 4.75
C SER A 55 -28.80 -3.62 3.41
N VAL A 56 -28.67 -2.31 3.41
CA VAL A 56 -28.60 -1.54 2.16
C VAL A 56 -27.18 -1.72 1.61
N SER A 57 -27.06 -2.15 0.36
CA SER A 57 -25.78 -2.10 -0.34
C SER A 57 -25.60 -0.70 -0.91
N HIS A 58 -24.46 -0.08 -0.64
CA HIS A 58 -24.06 1.20 -1.24
C HIS A 58 -23.10 1.00 -2.42
N LEU A 59 -22.94 -0.26 -2.87
CA LEU A 59 -22.13 -0.63 -4.02
C LEU A 59 -23.01 -0.81 -5.25
N ALA A 60 -22.45 -0.49 -6.42
CA ALA A 60 -23.00 -0.96 -7.68
C ALA A 60 -22.97 -2.50 -7.71
N GLU A 61 -23.92 -3.11 -8.44
CA GLU A 61 -24.01 -4.58 -8.56
C GLU A 61 -22.74 -5.20 -9.15
N ASP A 62 -22.03 -4.45 -10.00
CA ASP A 62 -20.80 -4.83 -10.69
C ASP A 62 -19.55 -4.13 -10.11
N ALA A 63 -19.59 -3.71 -8.84
CA ALA A 63 -18.43 -3.09 -8.20
C ALA A 63 -17.18 -3.99 -8.35
N PRO A 64 -16.06 -3.46 -8.88
CA PRO A 64 -14.90 -4.27 -9.19
C PRO A 64 -14.11 -4.59 -7.92
N ASN A 65 -13.34 -5.68 -7.95
CA ASN A 65 -12.23 -5.83 -7.03
C ASN A 65 -11.16 -4.79 -7.35
N ILE A 66 -10.36 -4.41 -6.37
CA ILE A 66 -9.26 -3.46 -6.55
C ILE A 66 -7.98 -4.13 -6.05
N LEU A 67 -7.02 -4.31 -6.94
CA LEU A 67 -5.67 -4.75 -6.63
C LEU A 67 -4.70 -3.58 -6.87
N VAL A 68 -4.05 -3.12 -5.81
CA VAL A 68 -2.98 -2.13 -5.89
C VAL A 68 -1.65 -2.85 -5.70
N ILE A 69 -0.78 -2.79 -6.71
CA ILE A 69 0.58 -3.34 -6.68
C ILE A 69 1.57 -2.19 -6.50
N LEU A 70 2.29 -2.17 -5.37
CA LEU A 70 3.29 -1.13 -5.10
C LEU A 70 4.69 -1.71 -4.93
N ILE A 71 5.51 -1.59 -5.97
CA ILE A 71 6.91 -1.99 -5.96
C ILE A 71 7.78 -0.84 -5.42
N ASP A 72 8.81 -1.16 -4.65
CA ASP A 72 9.53 -0.20 -3.81
C ASP A 72 10.88 0.16 -4.44
N ASP A 73 11.17 1.45 -4.55
CA ASP A 73 12.45 2.00 -5.06
C ASP A 73 12.86 1.58 -6.50
N VAL A 74 11.90 1.15 -7.33
CA VAL A 74 12.17 0.85 -8.75
C VAL A 74 12.15 2.13 -9.59
N GLY A 75 13.25 2.38 -10.29
CA GLY A 75 13.39 3.53 -11.18
C GLY A 75 12.61 3.40 -12.49
N PHE A 76 12.13 4.53 -13.02
CA PHE A 76 11.37 4.60 -14.28
C PHE A 76 12.07 3.92 -15.47
N GLY A 77 13.41 4.00 -15.52
CA GLY A 77 14.23 3.43 -16.60
C GLY A 77 14.77 2.02 -16.33
N VAL A 78 14.18 1.27 -15.38
CA VAL A 78 14.64 -0.08 -15.03
C VAL A 78 13.97 -1.14 -15.92
N ALA A 79 12.64 -1.14 -15.94
CA ALA A 79 11.82 -2.09 -16.69
C ALA A 79 11.92 -1.88 -18.20
N GLU A 80 12.00 -2.96 -18.97
CA GLU A 80 12.03 -2.90 -20.43
C GLU A 80 10.78 -2.23 -21.03
N THR A 81 9.62 -2.35 -20.38
CA THR A 81 8.36 -1.70 -20.74
C THR A 81 8.48 -0.18 -20.89
N PHE A 82 9.40 0.43 -20.12
CA PHE A 82 9.66 1.87 -20.11
C PHE A 82 11.07 2.21 -20.65
N GLY A 83 11.62 1.36 -21.52
CA GLY A 83 12.91 1.57 -22.18
C GLY A 83 14.14 1.14 -21.38
N GLY A 84 13.96 0.54 -20.20
CA GLY A 84 15.03 -0.11 -19.46
C GLY A 84 15.51 -1.42 -20.10
N GLU A 85 16.34 -2.16 -19.36
CA GLU A 85 16.92 -3.45 -19.81
C GLU A 85 16.57 -4.63 -18.89
N VAL A 86 15.82 -4.39 -17.80
CA VAL A 86 15.33 -5.47 -16.93
C VAL A 86 14.07 -6.09 -17.56
N HIS A 87 14.10 -7.40 -17.74
CA HIS A 87 13.00 -8.16 -18.31
C HIS A 87 11.81 -8.13 -17.34
N THR A 88 10.65 -7.66 -17.81
CA THR A 88 9.45 -7.48 -16.97
C THR A 88 8.19 -7.80 -17.80
N PRO A 89 8.01 -9.08 -18.19
CA PRO A 89 6.94 -9.48 -19.10
C PRO A 89 5.55 -9.28 -18.51
N THR A 90 5.38 -9.37 -17.18
CA THR A 90 4.07 -9.14 -16.55
C THR A 90 3.68 -7.67 -16.64
N LEU A 91 4.59 -6.75 -16.33
CA LEU A 91 4.37 -5.32 -16.49
C LEU A 91 4.10 -4.96 -17.96
N THR A 92 4.83 -5.58 -18.90
CA THR A 92 4.59 -5.39 -20.34
C THR A 92 3.17 -5.81 -20.72
N ARG A 93 2.72 -6.98 -20.26
CA ARG A 93 1.36 -7.46 -20.51
C ARG A 93 0.29 -6.52 -19.94
N LEU A 94 0.48 -6.02 -18.72
CA LEU A 94 -0.42 -5.03 -18.12
C LEU A 94 -0.45 -3.71 -18.90
N ALA A 95 0.69 -3.26 -19.39
CA ALA A 95 0.80 -2.06 -20.22
C ALA A 95 0.06 -2.22 -21.57
N ASP A 96 0.17 -3.39 -22.20
CA ASP A 96 -0.50 -3.70 -23.47
C ASP A 96 -2.03 -3.85 -23.33
N GLU A 97 -2.51 -4.33 -22.18
CA GLU A 97 -3.93 -4.51 -21.88
C GLU A 97 -4.57 -3.27 -21.20
N GLY A 98 -3.77 -2.27 -20.82
CA GLY A 98 -4.17 -1.21 -19.90
C GLY A 98 -3.85 0.22 -20.35
N ILE A 99 -3.69 1.10 -19.37
CA ILE A 99 -3.32 2.50 -19.56
C ILE A 99 -1.98 2.74 -18.88
N VAL A 100 -1.04 3.31 -19.64
CA VAL A 100 0.29 3.65 -19.16
C VAL A 100 0.42 5.15 -18.93
N TYR A 101 1.08 5.52 -17.84
CA TYR A 101 1.40 6.91 -17.50
C TYR A 101 2.92 7.13 -17.53
N ASN A 102 3.39 8.10 -18.30
CA ASN A 102 4.78 8.57 -18.27
C ASN A 102 4.94 9.87 -17.46
N GLN A 103 3.85 10.38 -16.88
CA GLN A 103 3.81 11.58 -16.03
C GLN A 103 3.03 11.34 -14.72
N PHE A 104 3.26 10.18 -14.11
CA PHE A 104 2.76 9.86 -12.76
C PHE A 104 3.82 10.26 -11.72
N HIS A 105 3.40 10.92 -10.65
CA HIS A 105 4.32 11.45 -9.63
C HIS A 105 3.99 10.88 -8.26
N THR A 106 5.03 10.41 -7.58
CA THR A 106 5.04 10.08 -6.17
C THR A 106 5.74 11.20 -5.37
N THR A 107 5.89 11.01 -4.06
CA THR A 107 6.83 11.83 -3.29
C THR A 107 8.25 11.23 -3.38
N SER A 108 9.26 11.93 -2.89
CA SER A 108 10.65 11.48 -2.97
C SER A 108 11.06 10.36 -2.00
N ILE A 109 10.16 9.86 -1.15
CA ILE A 109 10.50 8.84 -0.13
C ILE A 109 9.28 7.95 0.26
N CYS A 110 9.56 6.78 0.84
CA CYS A 110 8.61 5.68 1.02
C CYS A 110 7.33 6.02 1.81
N SER A 111 7.42 6.33 3.12
CA SER A 111 6.25 6.62 3.98
C SER A 111 5.40 7.78 3.45
N PRO A 112 5.98 8.92 3.01
CA PRO A 112 5.21 10.02 2.43
C PRO A 112 4.41 9.63 1.18
N THR A 113 4.97 8.82 0.28
CA THR A 113 4.27 8.29 -0.90
C THR A 113 3.11 7.39 -0.48
N ARG A 114 3.36 6.43 0.42
CA ARG A 114 2.33 5.49 0.90
C ARG A 114 1.19 6.21 1.60
N ALA A 115 1.50 7.21 2.43
CA ALA A 115 0.48 8.03 3.11
C ALA A 115 -0.36 8.84 2.10
N SER A 116 0.27 9.40 1.05
CA SER A 116 -0.44 10.14 0.01
C SER A 116 -1.35 9.22 -0.81
N LEU A 117 -0.84 8.05 -1.23
CA LEU A 117 -1.60 7.03 -1.95
C LEU A 117 -2.83 6.58 -1.16
N LEU A 118 -2.64 6.24 0.12
CA LEU A 118 -3.72 5.73 0.95
C LEU A 118 -4.76 6.79 1.31
N THR A 119 -4.44 8.08 1.30
CA THR A 119 -5.36 9.12 1.79
C THR A 119 -5.86 10.09 0.72
N GLY A 120 -5.28 10.07 -0.47
CA GLY A 120 -5.52 11.05 -1.53
C GLY A 120 -5.08 12.48 -1.17
N ARG A 121 -4.22 12.65 -0.15
CA ARG A 121 -3.83 13.96 0.40
C ARG A 121 -2.32 14.15 0.33
N ASN A 122 -1.88 15.41 0.35
CA ASN A 122 -0.46 15.73 0.46
C ASN A 122 0.11 15.17 1.77
N HIS A 123 1.23 14.45 1.69
CA HIS A 123 1.87 13.76 2.81
C HIS A 123 2.11 14.63 4.06
N THR A 124 2.47 15.91 3.90
CA THR A 124 2.67 16.84 5.05
C THR A 124 1.35 17.21 5.73
N ARG A 125 0.21 17.14 5.03
CA ARG A 125 -1.12 17.38 5.61
C ARG A 125 -1.65 16.21 6.41
N VAL A 126 -1.03 15.04 6.26
CA VAL A 126 -1.39 13.79 6.93
C VAL A 126 -0.27 13.26 7.82
N GLY A 127 0.60 14.15 8.32
CA GLY A 127 1.61 13.78 9.33
C GLY A 127 2.82 12.99 8.79
N SER A 128 2.91 12.75 7.48
CA SER A 128 3.96 11.94 6.86
C SER A 128 4.95 12.80 6.06
N GLY A 129 5.53 13.82 6.70
CA GLY A 129 6.52 14.72 6.09
C GLY A 129 7.89 14.09 5.84
N THR A 130 8.18 12.96 6.49
CA THR A 130 9.42 12.16 6.38
C THR A 130 9.09 10.70 6.67
N ILE A 131 10.09 9.81 6.59
CA ILE A 131 9.93 8.40 6.95
C ILE A 131 9.57 8.24 8.43
N ALA A 132 8.80 7.21 8.76
CA ALA A 132 8.29 6.98 10.13
C ALA A 132 9.42 6.87 11.19
N GLU A 133 10.61 6.43 10.79
CA GLU A 133 11.81 6.33 11.63
C GLU A 133 12.41 7.70 11.99
N ARG A 134 12.10 8.74 11.21
CA ARG A 134 12.55 10.13 11.42
C ARG A 134 11.42 11.07 11.84
N ALA A 135 10.30 10.51 12.29
CA ALA A 135 9.17 11.28 12.79
C ALA A 135 9.57 12.22 13.94
N VAL A 136 9.00 13.43 13.94
CA VAL A 136 9.25 14.48 14.93
C VAL A 136 7.94 15.17 15.31
N ASN A 137 7.91 15.84 16.45
CA ASN A 137 6.69 16.47 17.01
C ASN A 137 6.33 17.82 16.34
N TRP A 138 6.73 18.03 15.09
CA TRP A 138 6.29 19.17 14.28
C TRP A 138 5.06 18.79 13.46
N ASP A 139 4.15 19.75 13.28
CA ASP A 139 2.96 19.57 12.46
C ASP A 139 3.35 19.06 11.06
N GLY A 140 2.69 17.98 10.66
CA GLY A 140 2.95 17.32 9.37
C GLY A 140 4.10 16.33 9.35
N TYR A 141 4.87 16.16 10.44
CA TYR A 141 6.04 15.28 10.51
C TYR A 141 5.95 14.23 11.64
N THR A 142 4.77 14.03 12.23
CA THR A 142 4.55 13.15 13.39
C THR A 142 4.69 11.66 13.08
N GLY A 143 4.72 11.26 11.81
CA GLY A 143 4.67 9.86 11.38
C GLY A 143 3.32 9.19 11.63
N ILE A 144 2.27 9.98 11.87
CA ILE A 144 0.93 9.50 12.22
C ILE A 144 -0.07 10.08 11.23
N ILE A 145 -0.74 9.20 10.48
CA ILE A 145 -1.88 9.57 9.64
C ILE A 145 -3.06 9.89 10.58
N PRO A 146 -3.58 11.13 10.59
CA PRO A 146 -4.66 11.50 11.50
C PRO A 146 -5.97 10.84 11.06
N LYS A 147 -6.82 10.48 12.03
CA LYS A 147 -8.16 9.91 11.76
C LYS A 147 -9.12 10.84 11.03
N SER A 148 -8.82 12.14 10.97
CA SER A 148 -9.52 13.10 10.11
C SER A 148 -9.21 12.92 8.62
N SER A 149 -8.21 12.10 8.28
CA SER A 149 -7.85 11.74 6.92
C SER A 149 -8.01 10.24 6.73
N ALA A 150 -9.27 9.82 6.57
CA ALA A 150 -9.61 8.42 6.29
C ALA A 150 -8.81 7.91 5.09
N THR A 151 -8.31 6.70 5.23
CA THR A 151 -7.67 5.97 4.14
C THR A 151 -8.70 5.40 3.17
N LEU A 152 -8.25 5.11 1.95
CA LEU A 152 -8.93 4.33 0.93
C LEU A 152 -9.56 3.06 1.52
N ALA A 153 -8.82 2.32 2.36
CA ALA A 153 -9.31 1.09 2.97
C ALA A 153 -10.41 1.36 4.00
N GLU A 154 -10.28 2.40 4.85
CA GLU A 154 -11.35 2.82 5.77
C GLU A 154 -12.62 3.19 5.00
N VAL A 155 -12.51 3.97 3.92
CA VAL A 155 -13.66 4.37 3.10
C VAL A 155 -14.31 3.16 2.43
N LEU A 156 -13.54 2.34 1.70
CA LEU A 156 -14.11 1.19 0.97
C LEU A 156 -14.73 0.14 1.90
N LYS A 157 -14.17 -0.04 3.10
CA LYS A 157 -14.75 -0.92 4.11
C LYS A 157 -16.16 -0.48 4.52
N GLU A 158 -16.38 0.81 4.72
CA GLU A 158 -17.72 1.34 5.05
C GLU A 158 -18.72 1.17 3.90
N TYR A 159 -18.24 1.13 2.65
CA TYR A 159 -19.06 0.78 1.48
C TYR A 159 -19.29 -0.73 1.34
N GLY A 160 -18.59 -1.58 2.09
CA GLY A 160 -18.80 -3.02 2.12
C GLY A 160 -17.70 -3.86 1.47
N TYR A 161 -16.59 -3.28 1.02
CA TYR A 161 -15.44 -4.05 0.55
C TYR A 161 -14.81 -4.86 1.70
N ASN A 162 -14.31 -6.05 1.39
CA ASN A 162 -13.35 -6.75 2.25
C ASN A 162 -11.95 -6.23 1.94
N THR A 163 -11.18 -5.82 2.96
CA THR A 163 -9.90 -5.14 2.75
C THR A 163 -8.71 -5.95 3.26
N SER A 164 -7.66 -6.06 2.45
CA SER A 164 -6.44 -6.77 2.79
C SER A 164 -5.18 -6.02 2.35
N ALA A 165 -4.10 -6.19 3.12
CA ALA A 165 -2.79 -5.66 2.79
C ALA A 165 -1.71 -6.75 2.96
N PHE A 166 -0.78 -6.79 2.01
CA PHE A 166 0.33 -7.73 1.96
C PHE A 166 1.65 -6.98 1.77
N GLY A 167 2.64 -7.23 2.64
CA GLY A 167 3.99 -6.65 2.54
C GLY A 167 4.24 -5.39 3.37
N LYS A 168 4.96 -4.42 2.80
CA LYS A 168 5.46 -3.20 3.46
C LYS A 168 4.34 -2.22 3.80
N TRP A 169 4.20 -1.93 5.09
CA TRP A 169 3.32 -0.87 5.57
C TRP A 169 4.01 0.50 5.63
N HIS A 170 5.08 0.61 6.42
CA HIS A 170 5.93 1.82 6.58
C HIS A 170 5.21 3.13 6.96
N ASN A 171 4.04 3.05 7.58
CA ASN A 171 3.28 4.19 8.11
C ASN A 171 2.90 4.03 9.60
N THR A 172 3.51 3.07 10.30
CA THR A 172 3.42 2.97 11.76
C THR A 172 4.63 3.71 12.37
N PRO A 173 4.43 4.59 13.37
CA PRO A 173 5.56 5.16 14.11
C PRO A 173 6.50 4.08 14.61
N ALA A 174 7.81 4.24 14.42
CA ALA A 174 8.80 3.21 14.76
C ALA A 174 8.76 2.79 16.24
N THR A 175 8.37 3.68 17.14
CA THR A 175 8.19 3.39 18.58
C THR A 175 6.94 2.58 18.91
N GLN A 176 6.04 2.38 17.93
CA GLN A 176 4.76 1.68 18.06
C GLN A 176 4.71 0.40 17.21
N THR A 177 5.84 -0.03 16.65
CA THR A 177 5.99 -1.32 15.98
C THR A 177 6.45 -2.39 16.98
N THR A 178 5.83 -2.48 18.16
CA THR A 178 6.17 -3.50 19.17
C THR A 178 4.96 -4.40 19.46
N ALA A 179 5.22 -5.61 19.95
CA ALA A 179 4.15 -6.54 20.31
C ALA A 179 3.22 -6.02 21.41
N MET A 180 3.69 -5.07 22.23
CA MET A 180 2.95 -4.47 23.34
C MET A 180 1.91 -3.44 22.89
N GLY A 181 2.09 -2.84 21.71
CA GLY A 181 1.25 -1.76 21.21
C GLY A 181 1.67 -0.36 21.70
N PRO A 182 0.85 0.66 21.46
CA PRO A 182 -0.50 0.59 20.88
C PRO A 182 -0.49 0.17 19.40
N LYS A 183 -1.54 -0.54 18.95
CA LYS A 183 -1.64 -1.12 17.59
C LYS A 183 -2.68 -0.46 16.70
N ASP A 184 -3.29 0.63 17.18
CA ASP A 184 -4.28 1.45 16.47
C ASP A 184 -3.73 2.14 15.20
N LYS A 185 -2.40 2.17 15.04
CA LYS A 185 -1.70 2.75 13.88
C LYS A 185 -1.06 1.70 12.98
N TRP A 186 -1.37 0.44 13.19
CA TRP A 186 -1.01 -0.64 12.27
C TRP A 186 -2.01 -0.68 11.10
N PRO A 187 -1.76 -1.44 10.02
CA PRO A 187 -2.68 -1.52 8.88
C PRO A 187 -4.14 -1.80 9.27
N ASN A 188 -4.35 -2.69 10.25
CA ASN A 188 -5.69 -3.00 10.76
C ASN A 188 -6.39 -1.83 11.43
N GLY A 189 -5.62 -0.91 12.02
CA GLY A 189 -6.13 0.35 12.55
C GLY A 189 -6.55 1.32 11.44
N TYR A 190 -6.03 1.19 10.23
CA TYR A 190 -6.34 2.03 9.06
C TYR A 190 -7.17 1.28 8.01
N GLY A 191 -8.15 0.50 8.48
CA GLY A 191 -9.19 -0.03 7.61
C GLY A 191 -8.88 -1.35 6.90
N PHE A 192 -7.66 -1.89 6.99
CA PHE A 192 -7.34 -3.22 6.45
C PHE A 192 -7.78 -4.34 7.40
N GLU A 193 -8.83 -5.08 7.06
CA GLU A 193 -9.35 -6.15 7.92
C GLU A 193 -8.38 -7.33 8.05
N TYR A 194 -7.55 -7.54 7.04
CA TYR A 194 -6.44 -8.50 7.08
C TYR A 194 -5.11 -7.83 6.71
N PHE A 195 -4.05 -8.14 7.48
CA PHE A 195 -2.69 -7.72 7.15
C PHE A 195 -1.72 -8.89 7.29
N TYR A 196 -0.82 -9.04 6.31
CA TYR A 196 0.33 -9.94 6.41
C TYR A 196 1.55 -9.28 5.79
N GLY A 197 2.55 -8.92 6.59
CA GLY A 197 3.68 -8.16 6.08
C GLY A 197 4.56 -7.57 7.17
N PHE A 198 5.28 -6.50 6.87
CA PHE A 198 6.19 -5.86 7.83
C PHE A 198 5.86 -4.37 8.01
N LEU A 199 6.07 -3.90 9.25
CA LEU A 199 5.70 -2.53 9.63
C LEU A 199 6.79 -1.50 9.32
N ALA A 200 8.05 -1.92 9.31
CA ALA A 200 9.22 -1.07 9.12
C ALA A 200 9.44 -0.65 7.65
N GLY A 201 10.45 0.18 7.40
CA GLY A 201 10.84 0.58 6.05
C GLY A 201 11.49 -0.50 5.21
N GLU A 202 12.07 -1.52 5.80
CA GLU A 202 12.76 -2.60 5.08
C GLU A 202 12.76 -3.88 5.91
N THR A 203 13.01 -5.01 5.25
CA THR A 203 13.15 -6.30 5.90
C THR A 203 14.01 -7.25 5.06
N SER A 204 14.59 -8.29 5.67
CA SER A 204 15.29 -9.34 4.94
C SER A 204 14.31 -10.12 4.08
N GLN A 205 14.64 -10.39 2.81
CA GLN A 205 13.77 -11.18 1.94
C GLN A 205 13.83 -12.69 2.24
N TYR A 206 14.84 -13.14 3.00
CA TYR A 206 15.04 -14.54 3.41
C TYR A 206 14.62 -14.81 4.86
N GLU A 207 14.78 -13.81 5.73
CA GLU A 207 14.50 -13.91 7.16
C GLU A 207 13.68 -12.70 7.64
N PRO A 208 12.48 -12.47 7.07
CA PRO A 208 11.73 -11.25 7.30
C PRO A 208 11.16 -11.17 8.72
N ARG A 209 11.03 -9.95 9.23
CA ARG A 209 10.29 -9.66 10.48
C ARG A 209 8.85 -9.29 10.15
N LEU A 210 7.99 -10.30 10.12
CA LEU A 210 6.60 -10.15 9.71
C LEU A 210 5.64 -10.07 10.89
N VAL A 211 4.45 -9.54 10.61
CA VAL A 211 3.27 -9.61 11.46
C VAL A 211 2.09 -10.11 10.62
N GLU A 212 1.25 -10.93 11.23
CA GLU A 212 -0.06 -11.31 10.72
C GLU A 212 -1.11 -10.68 11.64
N ASN A 213 -1.82 -9.69 11.10
CA ASN A 213 -2.62 -8.73 11.85
C ASN A 213 -1.83 -8.09 12.99
N TYR A 214 -2.13 -8.47 14.22
CA TYR A 214 -1.51 -7.92 15.43
C TYR A 214 -0.45 -8.83 16.05
N ASN A 215 -0.14 -9.97 15.44
CA ASN A 215 0.79 -10.96 15.99
C ASN A 215 2.06 -11.01 15.15
N TYR A 216 3.21 -11.04 15.81
CA TYR A 216 4.48 -11.30 15.12
C TYR A 216 4.50 -12.72 14.59
N VAL A 217 5.14 -12.89 13.44
CA VAL A 217 5.38 -14.18 12.81
C VAL A 217 6.87 -14.44 12.90
N GLU A 218 7.23 -15.62 13.40
CA GLU A 218 8.62 -16.04 13.43
C GLU A 218 9.15 -16.18 12.00
N PRO A 219 10.39 -15.75 11.73
CA PRO A 219 11.00 -15.94 10.42
C PRO A 219 11.01 -17.43 10.02
N PRO A 220 10.80 -17.72 8.73
CA PRO A 220 10.92 -19.07 8.21
C PRO A 220 12.34 -19.60 8.38
N VAL A 221 12.47 -20.91 8.62
CA VAL A 221 13.76 -21.62 8.62
C VAL A 221 13.79 -22.49 7.37
N ASP A 222 14.00 -21.85 6.23
CA ASP A 222 13.98 -22.47 4.90
C ASP A 222 14.89 -21.68 3.95
N GLU A 223 15.93 -22.33 3.42
CA GLU A 223 16.89 -21.71 2.50
C GLU A 223 16.31 -21.40 1.13
N THR A 224 15.14 -21.97 0.80
CA THR A 224 14.40 -21.71 -0.44
C THR A 224 13.34 -20.62 -0.28
N TYR A 225 13.18 -20.08 0.92
CA TYR A 225 12.19 -19.05 1.19
C TYR A 225 12.55 -17.72 0.51
N HIS A 226 11.54 -17.10 -0.11
CA HIS A 226 11.60 -15.71 -0.51
C HIS A 226 10.31 -14.97 -0.17
N LEU A 227 10.42 -13.77 0.40
CA LEU A 227 9.27 -13.02 0.90
C LEU A 227 8.22 -12.73 -0.19
N THR A 228 8.61 -12.34 -1.40
CA THR A 228 7.66 -12.05 -2.49
C THR A 228 6.78 -13.27 -2.84
N GLU A 229 7.37 -14.48 -2.86
CA GLU A 229 6.65 -15.73 -3.11
C GLU A 229 5.64 -16.03 -1.99
N ASP A 230 6.06 -15.83 -0.75
CA ASP A 230 5.21 -16.03 0.41
C ASP A 230 4.04 -15.03 0.47
N LEU A 231 4.30 -13.75 0.14
CA LEU A 231 3.27 -12.73 0.03
C LEU A 231 2.25 -13.07 -1.07
N THR A 232 2.70 -13.50 -2.25
CA THR A 232 1.80 -13.94 -3.34
C THR A 232 0.95 -15.14 -2.91
N ARG A 233 1.57 -16.16 -2.31
CA ARG A 233 0.88 -17.34 -1.80
C ARG A 233 -0.16 -17.00 -0.72
N LYS A 234 0.19 -16.12 0.22
CA LYS A 234 -0.71 -15.65 1.29
C LYS A 234 -1.86 -14.81 0.74
N ALA A 235 -1.61 -14.00 -0.29
CA ALA A 235 -2.63 -13.23 -0.98
C ALA A 235 -3.64 -14.14 -1.68
N LEU A 236 -3.20 -15.11 -2.47
CA LEU A 236 -4.09 -16.06 -3.14
C LEU A 236 -4.88 -16.92 -2.14
N ALA A 237 -4.26 -17.39 -1.06
CA ALA A 237 -4.96 -18.10 0.01
C ALA A 237 -5.98 -17.21 0.77
N TRP A 238 -5.77 -15.90 0.80
CA TRP A 238 -6.77 -14.96 1.30
C TRP A 238 -7.93 -14.80 0.30
N VAL A 239 -7.66 -14.71 -1.00
CA VAL A 239 -8.69 -14.67 -2.05
C VAL A 239 -9.58 -15.92 -2.01
N ASP A 240 -8.99 -17.11 -1.82
CA ASP A 240 -9.76 -18.36 -1.69
C ASP A 240 -10.74 -18.30 -0.52
N ARG A 241 -10.27 -17.79 0.64
CA ARG A 241 -11.13 -17.60 1.82
C ARG A 241 -12.18 -16.52 1.57
N HIS A 242 -11.82 -15.44 0.89
CA HIS A 242 -12.74 -14.38 0.50
C HIS A 242 -13.90 -14.92 -0.34
N GLN A 243 -13.60 -15.66 -1.42
CA GLN A 243 -14.63 -16.28 -2.27
C GLN A 243 -15.48 -17.31 -1.50
N ALA A 244 -14.90 -18.03 -0.55
CA ALA A 244 -15.64 -19.00 0.25
C ALA A 244 -16.60 -18.38 1.28
N PHE A 245 -16.20 -17.27 1.93
CA PHE A 245 -16.95 -16.68 3.04
C PHE A 245 -17.75 -15.42 2.66
N SER A 246 -17.43 -14.78 1.54
CA SER A 246 -18.06 -13.54 1.09
C SER A 246 -18.03 -13.42 -0.44
N PRO A 247 -18.59 -14.40 -1.19
CA PRO A 247 -18.52 -14.41 -2.65
C PRO A 247 -19.17 -13.19 -3.32
N ASP A 248 -20.16 -12.58 -2.65
CA ASP A 248 -20.93 -11.45 -3.18
C ASP A 248 -20.33 -10.07 -2.85
N LYS A 249 -19.19 -10.02 -2.14
CA LYS A 249 -18.52 -8.76 -1.76
C LYS A 249 -17.29 -8.56 -2.65
N PRO A 250 -17.01 -7.35 -3.15
CA PRO A 250 -15.72 -7.07 -3.76
C PRO A 250 -14.62 -6.95 -2.70
N PHE A 251 -13.36 -7.03 -3.13
CA PHE A 251 -12.22 -6.80 -2.26
C PHE A 251 -11.31 -5.65 -2.68
N LEU A 252 -10.66 -5.03 -1.70
CA LEU A 252 -9.44 -4.25 -1.87
C LEU A 252 -8.26 -5.12 -1.42
N MET A 253 -7.27 -5.28 -2.29
CA MET A 253 -5.98 -5.88 -1.97
C MET A 253 -4.87 -4.87 -2.23
N TYR A 254 -4.16 -4.49 -1.18
CA TYR A 254 -2.93 -3.70 -1.27
C TYR A 254 -1.72 -4.64 -1.19
N TRP A 255 -1.15 -5.00 -2.33
CA TRP A 255 0.02 -5.88 -2.42
C TRP A 255 1.29 -5.06 -2.66
N ALA A 256 2.05 -4.83 -1.60
CA ALA A 256 3.20 -3.93 -1.62
C ALA A 256 4.43 -4.64 -1.04
N PRO A 257 5.15 -5.47 -1.80
CA PRO A 257 6.11 -6.42 -1.24
C PRO A 257 7.32 -5.78 -0.56
N GLY A 258 7.60 -4.50 -0.82
CA GLY A 258 8.88 -3.88 -0.42
C GLY A 258 10.05 -4.41 -1.24
N ALA A 259 9.77 -5.10 -2.34
CA ALA A 259 10.77 -5.70 -3.19
C ALA A 259 11.45 -4.66 -4.09
N ALA A 260 12.69 -4.96 -4.47
CA ALA A 260 13.69 -4.09 -5.08
C ALA A 260 14.30 -3.00 -4.16
N HIS A 261 13.76 -2.78 -2.95
CA HIS A 261 14.43 -2.01 -1.90
C HIS A 261 15.55 -2.83 -1.24
N GLY A 262 16.50 -2.15 -0.59
CA GLY A 262 17.52 -2.79 0.24
C GLY A 262 16.93 -3.58 1.41
N PRO A 263 17.58 -4.67 1.87
CA PRO A 263 18.73 -5.32 1.24
C PRO A 263 18.34 -6.07 -0.04
N HIS A 264 19.15 -5.95 -1.10
CA HIS A 264 18.94 -6.67 -2.37
C HIS A 264 19.27 -8.14 -2.19
N HIS A 265 18.25 -8.93 -1.90
CA HIS A 265 18.34 -10.36 -1.71
C HIS A 265 17.53 -11.03 -2.81
N ILE A 266 18.22 -11.76 -3.68
CA ILE A 266 17.57 -12.67 -4.62
C ILE A 266 18.48 -13.86 -4.91
N PHE A 267 17.86 -14.99 -5.27
CA PHE A 267 18.59 -16.20 -5.64
C PHE A 267 19.41 -16.02 -6.91
N LYS A 268 20.46 -16.84 -7.02
CA LYS A 268 21.51 -16.72 -8.02
C LYS A 268 20.98 -16.81 -9.45
N GLU A 269 20.01 -17.69 -9.68
CA GLU A 269 19.39 -17.93 -10.99
C GLU A 269 18.69 -16.70 -11.57
N TRP A 270 18.25 -15.76 -10.74
CA TRP A 270 17.67 -14.49 -11.19
C TRP A 270 18.77 -13.46 -11.46
N ALA A 271 19.71 -13.30 -10.53
CA ALA A 271 20.80 -12.33 -10.69
C ALA A 271 21.72 -12.67 -11.88
N ASP A 272 21.99 -13.96 -12.11
CA ASP A 272 22.92 -14.42 -13.15
C ASP A 272 22.38 -14.23 -14.58
N LYS A 273 21.07 -14.01 -14.76
CA LYS A 273 20.49 -13.62 -16.06
C LYS A 273 21.10 -12.31 -16.58
N TYR A 274 21.53 -11.45 -15.67
CA TYR A 274 22.06 -10.12 -15.97
C TYR A 274 23.58 -10.06 -16.01
N LYS A 275 24.27 -11.20 -15.93
CA LYS A 275 25.73 -11.25 -15.85
C LYS A 275 26.38 -10.47 -17.00
N GLY A 276 27.10 -9.40 -16.66
CA GLY A 276 27.81 -8.56 -17.63
C GLY A 276 26.94 -7.53 -18.37
N ALA A 277 25.62 -7.49 -18.14
CA ALA A 277 24.71 -6.51 -18.77
C ALA A 277 25.03 -5.05 -18.38
N PHE A 278 25.69 -4.86 -17.23
CA PHE A 278 25.99 -3.56 -16.65
C PHE A 278 27.51 -3.29 -16.55
N ASP A 279 28.32 -3.98 -17.36
CA ASP A 279 29.79 -3.89 -17.32
C ASP A 279 30.35 -2.49 -17.60
N ASP A 280 29.60 -1.69 -18.36
CA ASP A 280 29.93 -0.32 -18.74
C ASP A 280 29.37 0.75 -17.80
N GLY A 281 28.69 0.34 -16.72
CA GLY A 281 28.29 1.20 -15.61
C GLY A 281 27.07 2.08 -15.83
N TRP A 282 26.65 2.78 -14.78
CA TRP A 282 25.40 3.56 -14.77
C TRP A 282 25.40 4.76 -15.74
N ASP A 283 26.57 5.34 -16.02
CA ASP A 283 26.70 6.45 -16.97
C ASP A 283 26.42 5.98 -18.40
N ALA A 284 26.81 4.75 -18.76
CA ALA A 284 26.46 4.16 -20.05
C ALA A 284 25.00 3.67 -20.05
N TYR A 285 24.55 3.01 -18.98
CA TYR A 285 23.18 2.51 -18.84
C TYR A 285 22.16 3.62 -19.07
N ARG A 286 22.31 4.79 -18.42
CA ARG A 286 21.36 5.90 -18.59
C ARG A 286 21.26 6.38 -20.05
N VAL A 287 22.36 6.33 -20.81
CA VAL A 287 22.38 6.74 -22.23
C VAL A 287 21.64 5.70 -23.09
N ARG A 288 21.82 4.41 -22.80
CA ARG A 288 21.08 3.34 -23.50
C ARG A 288 19.58 3.41 -23.21
N THR A 289 19.20 3.55 -21.93
CA THR A 289 17.80 3.71 -21.51
C THR A 289 17.15 4.92 -22.16
N TYR A 290 17.82 6.08 -22.16
CA TYR A 290 17.31 7.29 -22.79
C TYR A 290 17.04 7.10 -24.30
N LYS A 291 17.97 6.45 -25.03
CA LYS A 291 17.77 6.15 -26.46
C LYS A 291 16.58 5.24 -26.68
N ARG A 292 16.47 4.15 -25.91
CA ARG A 292 15.33 3.22 -25.96
C ARG A 292 14.01 3.93 -25.65
N GLN A 293 13.98 4.82 -24.66
CA GLN A 293 12.80 5.61 -24.31
C GLN A 293 12.35 6.53 -25.45
N LEU A 294 13.29 7.17 -26.16
CA LEU A 294 12.98 7.96 -27.36
C LEU A 294 12.45 7.06 -28.49
N GLU A 295 13.13 5.95 -28.78
CA GLU A 295 12.77 5.01 -29.85
C GLU A 295 11.38 4.39 -29.63
N MET A 296 11.02 4.11 -28.38
CA MET A 296 9.72 3.57 -27.98
C MET A 296 8.63 4.63 -27.85
N GLY A 297 8.97 5.92 -27.92
CA GLY A 297 8.02 7.02 -27.68
C GLY A 297 7.54 7.14 -26.22
N VAL A 298 8.25 6.51 -25.27
CA VAL A 298 7.98 6.64 -23.83
C VAL A 298 8.22 8.07 -23.37
N ILE A 299 9.26 8.72 -23.91
CA ILE A 299 9.53 10.15 -23.74
C ILE A 299 9.38 10.90 -25.06
N PRO A 300 8.95 12.18 -25.05
CA PRO A 300 8.75 12.96 -26.28
C PRO A 300 10.03 13.16 -27.09
N GLU A 301 9.88 13.30 -28.42
CA GLU A 301 10.97 13.74 -29.30
C GLU A 301 11.52 15.11 -28.84
N GLY A 302 12.85 15.26 -28.89
CA GLY A 302 13.52 16.48 -28.43
C GLY A 302 13.72 16.57 -26.92
N THR A 303 13.28 15.59 -26.13
CA THR A 303 13.65 15.49 -24.71
C THR A 303 15.17 15.43 -24.59
N GLU A 304 15.77 16.20 -23.67
CA GLU A 304 17.21 16.18 -23.42
C GLU A 304 17.56 15.31 -22.21
N LEU A 305 18.63 14.50 -22.31
CA LEU A 305 19.15 13.76 -21.18
C LEU A 305 19.84 14.73 -20.20
N THR A 306 19.33 14.80 -18.97
CA THR A 306 19.89 15.67 -17.92
C THR A 306 21.36 15.34 -17.63
N PRO A 307 22.21 16.32 -17.28
CA PRO A 307 23.56 16.02 -16.81
C PRO A 307 23.52 15.21 -15.50
N ARG A 308 24.57 14.45 -15.21
CA ARG A 308 24.74 13.80 -13.89
C ARG A 308 24.98 14.89 -12.84
N ASP A 309 24.34 14.77 -11.68
CA ASP A 309 24.61 15.67 -10.57
C ASP A 309 26.09 15.56 -10.15
N PRO A 310 26.81 16.70 -9.97
CA PRO A 310 28.24 16.67 -9.64
C PRO A 310 28.55 16.03 -8.28
N THR A 311 27.56 15.89 -7.38
CA THR A 311 27.71 15.22 -6.08
C THR A 311 27.69 13.70 -6.18
N MET A 312 27.21 13.13 -7.29
CA MET A 312 27.21 11.69 -7.52
C MET A 312 28.53 11.23 -8.16
N PRO A 313 29.14 10.11 -7.73
CA PRO A 313 30.28 9.53 -8.43
C PRO A 313 29.94 9.15 -9.89
N SER A 314 30.91 9.34 -10.79
CA SER A 314 30.86 8.71 -12.13
C SER A 314 31.29 7.26 -12.07
N TRP A 315 30.91 6.47 -13.08
CA TRP A 315 31.42 5.11 -13.23
C TRP A 315 32.95 5.09 -13.33
N ASP A 316 33.52 6.00 -14.11
CA ASP A 316 34.98 6.08 -14.32
C ASP A 316 35.74 6.46 -13.03
N SER A 317 35.10 7.18 -12.10
CA SER A 317 35.69 7.52 -10.81
C SER A 317 35.70 6.37 -9.79
N ILE A 318 35.02 5.25 -10.08
CA ILE A 318 35.04 4.10 -9.18
C ILE A 318 36.37 3.35 -9.32
N PRO A 319 37.08 3.12 -8.19
CA PRO A 319 38.29 2.30 -8.16
C PRO A 319 38.06 0.93 -8.81
N GLU A 320 39.02 0.49 -9.62
CA GLU A 320 38.89 -0.74 -10.43
C GLU A 320 38.58 -1.98 -9.58
N ASP A 321 39.17 -2.07 -8.39
CA ASP A 321 38.96 -3.14 -7.41
C ASP A 321 37.53 -3.17 -6.83
N GLN A 322 36.79 -2.07 -6.91
CA GLN A 322 35.39 -1.99 -6.49
C GLN A 322 34.38 -2.25 -7.62
N ARG A 323 34.80 -2.18 -8.89
CA ARG A 323 33.88 -2.30 -10.03
C ARG A 323 33.19 -3.66 -10.09
N ALA A 324 33.86 -4.74 -9.71
CA ALA A 324 33.24 -6.07 -9.66
C ALA A 324 32.06 -6.12 -8.68
N PHE A 325 32.20 -5.48 -7.52
CA PHE A 325 31.13 -5.37 -6.53
C PHE A 325 29.96 -4.52 -7.03
N GLN A 326 30.23 -3.34 -7.61
CA GLN A 326 29.19 -2.45 -8.13
C GLN A 326 28.35 -3.10 -9.24
N ARG A 327 29.01 -3.82 -10.16
CA ARG A 327 28.32 -4.58 -11.21
C ARG A 327 27.41 -5.65 -10.63
N ARG A 328 27.94 -6.43 -9.68
CA ARG A 328 27.16 -7.49 -9.05
C ARG A 328 25.96 -6.95 -8.28
N LEU A 329 26.06 -5.78 -7.64
CA LEU A 329 24.92 -5.14 -7.00
C LEU A 329 23.80 -4.82 -8.00
N MET A 330 24.13 -4.31 -9.18
CA MET A 330 23.14 -4.01 -10.22
C MET A 330 22.53 -5.29 -10.82
N GLU A 331 23.33 -6.35 -11.01
CA GLU A 331 22.83 -7.67 -11.44
C GLU A 331 21.84 -8.26 -10.44
N ILE A 332 22.14 -8.18 -9.14
CA ILE A 332 21.25 -8.64 -8.07
C ILE A 332 19.97 -7.80 -8.04
N PHE A 333 20.09 -6.47 -8.15
CA PHE A 333 18.93 -5.58 -8.22
C PHE A 333 18.03 -5.91 -9.43
N ALA A 334 18.60 -6.07 -10.62
CA ALA A 334 17.87 -6.41 -11.83
C ALA A 334 17.17 -7.78 -11.71
N GLY A 335 17.88 -8.79 -11.21
CA GLY A 335 17.30 -10.10 -10.94
C GLY A 335 16.15 -10.04 -9.92
N PHE A 336 16.28 -9.20 -8.90
CA PHE A 336 15.24 -9.02 -7.88
C PHE A 336 13.99 -8.32 -8.45
N VAL A 337 14.17 -7.33 -9.33
CA VAL A 337 13.06 -6.68 -10.04
C VAL A 337 12.34 -7.68 -10.95
N GLU A 338 13.07 -8.47 -11.75
CA GLU A 338 12.46 -9.49 -12.62
C GLU A 338 11.73 -10.57 -11.79
N HIS A 339 12.32 -11.05 -10.68
CA HIS A 339 11.63 -12.00 -9.79
C HIS A 339 10.34 -11.42 -9.21
N THR A 340 10.35 -10.14 -8.86
CA THR A 340 9.16 -9.45 -8.36
C THR A 340 8.09 -9.35 -9.44
N ASP A 341 8.45 -8.99 -10.67
CA ASP A 341 7.53 -8.99 -11.82
C ASP A 341 6.94 -10.38 -12.08
N HIS A 342 7.75 -11.44 -11.94
CA HIS A 342 7.27 -12.81 -12.01
C HIS A 342 6.24 -13.14 -10.91
N GLN A 343 6.48 -12.71 -9.66
CA GLN A 343 5.53 -12.91 -8.56
C GLN A 343 4.24 -12.10 -8.69
N VAL A 344 4.29 -10.92 -9.33
CA VAL A 344 3.08 -10.20 -9.76
C VAL A 344 2.34 -11.03 -10.82
N GLY A 345 3.05 -11.65 -11.74
CA GLY A 345 2.49 -12.55 -12.76
C GLY A 345 1.72 -13.71 -12.13
N GLU A 346 2.33 -14.41 -11.19
CA GLU A 346 1.71 -15.51 -10.43
C GLU A 346 0.44 -15.04 -9.67
N LEU A 347 0.47 -13.84 -9.07
CA LEU A 347 -0.70 -13.28 -8.40
C LEU A 347 -1.85 -13.04 -9.40
N LEU A 348 -1.56 -12.41 -10.54
CA LEU A 348 -2.55 -12.09 -11.57
C LEU A 348 -3.11 -13.35 -12.24
N GLU A 349 -2.26 -14.32 -12.56
CA GLU A 349 -2.69 -15.61 -13.08
C GLU A 349 -3.56 -16.34 -12.06
N GLY A 350 -3.18 -16.30 -10.78
CA GLY A 350 -4.00 -16.85 -9.70
C GLY A 350 -5.39 -16.21 -9.62
N LEU A 351 -5.52 -14.90 -9.85
CA LEU A 351 -6.83 -14.24 -9.95
C LEU A 351 -7.60 -14.66 -11.21
N GLU A 352 -6.92 -14.80 -12.35
CA GLU A 352 -7.51 -15.26 -13.61
C GLU A 352 -8.07 -16.69 -13.49
N GLN A 353 -7.31 -17.61 -12.89
CA GLN A 353 -7.75 -18.99 -12.62
C GLN A 353 -8.99 -19.05 -11.71
N ARG A 354 -9.24 -18.01 -10.92
CA ARG A 354 -10.42 -17.84 -10.05
C ARG A 354 -11.58 -17.10 -10.70
N GLY A 355 -11.45 -16.75 -11.98
CA GLY A 355 -12.45 -16.00 -12.73
C GLY A 355 -12.58 -14.54 -12.32
N LEU A 356 -11.55 -13.95 -11.70
CA LEU A 356 -11.61 -12.60 -11.12
C LEU A 356 -10.99 -11.52 -12.03
N LYS A 357 -10.26 -11.92 -13.09
CA LYS A 357 -9.52 -11.01 -13.98
C LYS A 357 -10.38 -9.88 -14.53
N ASP A 358 -11.50 -10.21 -15.16
CA ASP A 358 -12.31 -9.23 -15.91
C ASP A 358 -13.01 -8.21 -15.01
N ASN A 359 -13.22 -8.54 -13.73
CA ASN A 359 -13.82 -7.64 -12.73
C ASN A 359 -12.83 -7.25 -11.62
N THR A 360 -11.56 -7.05 -11.98
CA THR A 360 -10.54 -6.52 -11.06
C THR A 360 -9.82 -5.34 -11.70
N LEU A 361 -9.90 -4.18 -11.05
CA LEU A 361 -9.07 -3.03 -11.36
C LEU A 361 -7.66 -3.27 -10.78
N VAL A 362 -6.66 -3.36 -11.67
CA VAL A 362 -5.25 -3.50 -11.30
C VAL A 362 -4.55 -2.16 -11.47
N ILE A 363 -3.86 -1.70 -10.42
CA ILE A 363 -3.15 -0.41 -10.35
C ILE A 363 -1.69 -0.64 -10.02
#